data_AF-A0A7Z6MA89-F1
#
_entry.id   AF-A0A7Z6MA89-F1
#
_cell.length_a   1.000
_cell.length_b   1.000
_cell.length_c   1.000
_cell.angle_alpha   90.00
_cell.angle_beta   90.00
_cell.angle_gamma   90.00
#
_symmetry.space_group_name_H-M   'P 1'
#
loop_
_entity.id
_entity.type
_entity.pdbx_description
1 polymer ?
#
loop_
_entity_poly.entity_id
_entity_poly.type
_entity_poly.pdbx_seq_one_letter_code
_entity_poly.pdbx_strand_id
1 'polypeptide(L)'
;MLKNSAKNFVENIEKKLYLSIKEKTDSITFKLEKVLKAFSDSHLNVQHFASLTGYGHGDLGRDIIDKIFANVLDAEKAAVRLQLVSGTHAITSSLFGVLRPGDGLLSVTGRPYESLEEVIGLRGNGKGSLIE
;
A
#
# COMPACT_ATOMS: atom_id res chain seq x y z
N MET A 1 -1.99 -29.36 -32.95
CA MET A 1 -3.43 -29.34 -32.61
C MET A 1 -3.75 -28.65 -31.27
N LEU A 2 -2.95 -28.83 -30.21
CA LEU A 2 -3.23 -28.27 -28.87
C LEU A 2 -3.15 -26.72 -28.72
N LYS A 3 -2.30 -26.02 -29.48
CA LYS A 3 -2.13 -24.55 -29.37
C LYS A 3 -3.39 -23.74 -29.71
N ASN A 4 -4.22 -24.23 -30.64
CA ASN A 4 -5.47 -23.54 -31.00
C ASN A 4 -6.57 -23.69 -29.96
N SER A 5 -6.54 -24.75 -29.13
CA SER A 5 -7.55 -24.98 -28.10
C SER A 5 -7.47 -23.96 -26.96
N ALA A 6 -6.26 -23.69 -26.46
CA ALA A 6 -6.05 -22.73 -25.37
C ALA A 6 -6.37 -21.29 -25.82
N LYS A 7 -5.94 -20.91 -27.02
CA LYS A 7 -6.25 -19.60 -27.61
C LYS A 7 -7.76 -19.37 -27.74
N ASN A 8 -8.49 -20.32 -28.33
CA ASN A 8 -9.93 -20.24 -28.47
C ASN A 8 -10.65 -20.18 -27.12
N PHE A 9 -10.14 -20.88 -26.09
CA PHE A 9 -10.69 -20.81 -24.74
C PHE A 9 -10.53 -19.41 -24.14
N VAL A 10 -9.33 -18.82 -24.22
CA VAL A 10 -9.06 -17.46 -23.72
C VAL A 10 -9.94 -16.42 -24.44
N GLU A 11 -10.00 -16.45 -25.78
CA GLU A 11 -10.83 -15.52 -26.55
C GLU A 11 -12.32 -15.61 -26.19
N ASN A 12 -12.82 -16.81 -25.91
CA ASN A 12 -14.21 -17.00 -25.46
C ASN A 12 -14.44 -16.44 -24.05
N ILE A 13 -13.49 -16.58 -23.13
CA ILE A 13 -13.59 -16.01 -21.78
C ILE A 13 -13.48 -14.48 -21.82
N GLU A 14 -12.55 -13.92 -22.60
CA GLU A 14 -12.42 -12.48 -22.79
C GLU A 14 -13.72 -11.84 -23.30
N LYS A 15 -14.35 -12.46 -24.32
CA LYS A 15 -15.66 -12.01 -24.82
C LYS A 15 -16.74 -12.02 -23.74
N LYS A 16 -16.77 -13.06 -22.89
CA LYS A 16 -17.73 -13.16 -21.78
C LYS A 16 -17.49 -12.11 -20.69
N LEU A 17 -16.22 -11.77 -20.42
CA LEU A 17 -15.83 -10.84 -19.37
C LEU A 17 -15.71 -9.38 -19.85
N TYR A 18 -15.88 -9.11 -21.15
CA TYR A 18 -15.67 -7.80 -21.75
C TYR A 18 -16.33 -6.66 -20.99
N LEU A 19 -17.60 -6.81 -20.61
CA LEU A 19 -18.33 -5.77 -19.87
C LEU A 19 -17.69 -5.49 -18.49
N SER A 20 -17.36 -6.54 -17.72
CA SER A 20 -16.72 -6.39 -16.41
C SER A 20 -15.31 -5.81 -16.51
N ILE A 21 -14.55 -6.17 -17.56
CA ILE A 21 -13.23 -5.58 -17.81
C ILE A 21 -13.39 -4.09 -18.13
N LYS A 22 -14.32 -3.74 -19.02
CA LYS A 22 -14.58 -2.36 -19.41
C LYS A 22 -14.97 -1.50 -18.21
N GLU A 23 -15.91 -1.97 -17.39
CA GLU A 23 -16.32 -1.27 -16.16
C GLU A 23 -15.15 -1.04 -15.20
N LYS A 24 -14.29 -2.05 -15.00
CA LYS A 24 -13.09 -1.92 -14.17
C LYS A 24 -12.11 -0.91 -14.75
N THR A 25 -11.85 -0.96 -16.05
CA THR A 25 -10.97 -0.01 -16.74
C THR A 25 -11.50 1.42 -16.62
N ASP A 26 -12.79 1.63 -16.87
CA ASP A 26 -13.43 2.94 -16.78
C ASP A 26 -13.33 3.49 -15.34
N SER A 27 -13.42 2.62 -14.32
CA SER A 27 -13.26 3.02 -12.90
C SER A 27 -11.83 3.45 -12.51
N ILE A 28 -10.81 3.08 -13.30
CA ILE A 28 -9.41 3.41 -13.02
C ILE A 28 -9.09 4.85 -13.43
N THR A 29 -9.75 5.38 -14.46
CA THR A 29 -9.49 6.73 -15.01
C THR A 29 -9.52 7.79 -13.92
N PHE A 30 -10.58 7.82 -13.10
CA PHE A 30 -10.71 8.75 -11.98
C PHE A 30 -9.57 8.62 -10.96
N LYS A 31 -9.10 7.39 -10.69
CA LYS A 31 -7.98 7.15 -9.76
C LYS A 31 -6.66 7.68 -10.32
N LEU A 32 -6.43 7.51 -11.63
CA LEU A 32 -5.25 8.05 -12.30
C LEU A 32 -5.28 9.58 -12.32
N GLU A 33 -6.42 10.19 -12.58
CA GLU A 33 -6.61 11.65 -12.51
C GLU A 33 -6.30 12.18 -11.11
N LYS A 34 -6.74 11.49 -10.05
CA LYS A 34 -6.40 11.86 -8.67
C LYS A 34 -4.88 11.84 -8.42
N VAL A 35 -4.18 10.82 -8.91
CA VAL A 35 -2.71 10.72 -8.79
C VAL A 35 -2.02 11.85 -9.56
N LEU A 36 -2.41 12.09 -10.81
CA LEU A 36 -1.85 13.15 -11.64
C LEU A 36 -2.08 14.54 -11.02
N LYS A 37 -3.28 14.77 -10.48
CA LYS A 37 -3.59 15.99 -9.75
C LYS A 37 -2.71 16.15 -8.51
N ALA A 38 -2.51 15.10 -7.70
CA ALA A 38 -1.65 15.15 -6.53
C ALA A 38 -0.19 15.48 -6.89
N PHE A 39 0.31 14.97 -8.03
CA PHE A 39 1.64 15.32 -8.55
C PHE A 39 1.71 16.81 -8.93
N SER A 40 0.72 17.30 -9.68
CA SER A 40 0.62 18.70 -10.11
C SER A 40 0.52 19.66 -8.92
N ASP A 41 -0.41 19.43 -8.00
CA ASP A 41 -0.64 20.27 -6.82
C ASP A 41 0.59 20.30 -5.88
N SER A 42 1.38 19.22 -5.88
CA SER A 42 2.63 19.13 -5.12
C SER A 42 3.82 19.75 -5.86
N HIS A 43 3.65 20.21 -7.10
CA HIS A 43 4.70 20.78 -7.95
C HIS A 43 5.89 19.83 -8.14
N LEU A 44 5.59 18.53 -8.32
CA LEU A 44 6.60 17.50 -8.54
C LEU A 44 7.44 17.84 -9.77
N ASN A 45 8.75 17.92 -9.57
CA ASN A 45 9.73 18.24 -10.60
C ASN A 45 11.01 17.41 -10.43
N VAL A 46 11.94 17.53 -11.40
CA VAL A 46 13.16 16.72 -11.51
C VAL A 46 14.04 16.75 -10.24
N GLN A 47 14.07 17.85 -9.49
CA GLN A 47 14.92 17.99 -8.30
C GLN A 47 14.52 17.02 -7.18
N HIS A 48 13.23 16.64 -7.11
CA HIS A 48 12.75 15.70 -6.10
C HIS A 48 13.21 14.25 -6.34
N PHE A 49 13.78 13.95 -7.50
CA PHE A 49 14.38 12.65 -7.78
C PHE A 49 15.87 12.59 -7.45
N ALA A 50 16.45 13.67 -6.91
CA ALA A 50 17.82 13.67 -6.44
C ALA A 50 17.98 12.69 -5.26
N SER A 51 19.02 11.86 -5.33
CA SER A 51 19.35 10.94 -4.25
C SER A 51 20.15 11.65 -3.15
N LEU A 52 19.82 11.34 -1.90
CA LEU A 52 20.57 11.77 -0.73
C LEU A 52 21.23 10.57 -0.05
N THR A 53 22.37 10.81 0.58
CA THR A 53 23.12 9.80 1.34
C THR A 53 23.30 10.24 2.79
N GLY A 54 23.77 9.32 3.64
CA GLY A 54 23.94 9.59 5.07
C GLY A 54 22.61 9.72 5.80
N TYR A 55 22.47 10.73 6.67
CA TYR A 55 21.30 10.91 7.54
C TYR A 55 20.00 11.28 6.80
N GLY A 56 20.08 11.77 5.56
CA GLY A 56 18.89 12.15 4.78
C GLY A 56 18.14 13.38 5.32
N HIS A 57 18.82 14.31 5.99
CA HIS A 57 18.21 15.58 6.38
C HIS A 57 17.95 16.46 5.15
N GLY A 58 16.82 17.19 5.17
CA GLY A 58 16.44 18.07 4.06
C GLY A 58 16.05 17.34 2.77
N ASP A 59 15.63 16.08 2.85
CA ASP A 59 15.21 15.29 1.68
C ASP A 59 13.86 15.73 1.13
N LEU A 60 13.91 16.62 0.13
CA LEU A 60 12.73 17.11 -0.58
C LEU A 60 11.98 16.00 -1.33
N GLY A 61 12.68 14.97 -1.80
CA GLY A 61 12.08 13.82 -2.48
C GLY A 61 11.22 12.99 -1.53
N ARG A 62 11.76 12.73 -0.32
CA ARG A 62 11.02 12.08 0.76
C ARG A 62 9.81 12.91 1.21
N ASP A 63 9.99 14.20 1.37
CA ASP A 63 8.92 15.06 1.90
C ASP A 63 7.79 15.24 0.86
N ILE A 64 8.10 15.29 -0.44
CA ILE A 64 7.08 15.40 -1.49
C ILE A 64 6.31 14.10 -1.70
N ILE A 65 6.96 12.93 -1.61
CA ILE A 65 6.26 11.66 -1.81
C ILE A 65 5.25 11.41 -0.68
N ASP A 66 5.56 11.83 0.55
CA ASP A 66 4.61 11.79 1.67
C ASP A 66 3.40 12.69 1.41
N LYS A 67 3.64 13.92 0.94
CA LYS A 67 2.56 14.86 0.62
C LYS A 67 1.66 14.31 -0.49
N ILE A 68 2.24 13.73 -1.53
CA ILE A 68 1.50 13.12 -2.64
C ILE A 68 0.66 11.96 -2.14
N PHE A 69 1.23 11.02 -1.38
CA PHE A 69 0.47 9.87 -0.87
C PHE A 69 -0.63 10.28 0.11
N ALA A 70 -0.36 11.25 0.99
CA ALA A 70 -1.37 11.81 1.89
C ALA A 70 -2.56 12.38 1.10
N ASN A 71 -2.30 13.15 0.04
CA ASN A 71 -3.34 13.68 -0.83
C ASN A 71 -4.11 12.55 -1.57
N VAL A 72 -3.40 11.61 -2.19
CA VAL A 72 -4.04 10.50 -2.94
C VAL A 72 -4.90 9.61 -2.05
N LEU A 73 -4.51 9.40 -0.79
CA LEU A 73 -5.22 8.54 0.16
C LEU A 73 -6.19 9.29 1.07
N ASP A 74 -6.40 10.59 0.86
CA ASP A 74 -7.25 11.45 1.70
C ASP A 74 -6.85 11.42 3.19
N ALA A 75 -5.55 11.41 3.47
CA ALA A 75 -4.98 11.43 4.81
C ALA A 75 -4.31 12.78 5.12
N GLU A 76 -4.24 13.15 6.39
CA GLU A 76 -3.55 14.37 6.82
C GLU A 76 -2.04 14.29 6.61
N LYS A 77 -1.47 13.09 6.76
CA LYS A 77 -0.04 12.77 6.63
C LYS A 77 0.13 11.36 6.08
N ALA A 78 1.28 11.11 5.48
CA ALA A 78 1.73 9.78 5.09
C ALA A 78 3.22 9.62 5.41
N ALA A 79 3.67 8.38 5.50
CA ALA A 79 5.08 8.02 5.63
C ALA A 79 5.42 6.91 4.63
N VAL A 80 5.98 7.28 3.49
CA VAL A 80 6.36 6.37 2.41
C VAL A 80 7.87 6.17 2.42
N ARG A 81 8.32 4.98 2.78
CA ARG A 81 9.72 4.74 3.17
C ARG A 81 10.24 3.42 2.63
N LEU A 82 11.48 3.43 2.14
CA LEU A 82 12.22 2.20 1.84
C LEU A 82 12.53 1.39 3.11
N GLN A 83 12.57 2.06 4.27
CA GLN A 83 12.75 1.43 5.58
C GLN A 83 11.57 0.51 5.96
N LEU A 84 10.38 0.74 5.39
CA LEU A 84 9.23 -0.16 5.52
C LEU A 84 9.33 -1.28 4.49
N VAL A 85 10.11 -2.31 4.82
CA VAL A 85 10.47 -3.40 3.89
C VAL A 85 9.31 -4.28 3.39
N SER A 86 8.12 -4.18 3.98
CA SER A 86 6.93 -4.94 3.55
C SER A 86 5.62 -4.29 4.03
N GLY A 87 4.49 -4.75 3.47
CA GLY A 87 3.16 -4.35 3.96
C GLY A 87 2.91 -4.78 5.40
N THR A 88 3.33 -5.99 5.79
CA THR A 88 3.24 -6.44 7.19
C THR A 88 4.06 -5.53 8.10
N HIS A 89 5.29 -5.15 7.71
CA HIS A 89 6.10 -4.22 8.50
C HIS A 89 5.39 -2.86 8.67
N ALA A 90 4.79 -2.30 7.61
CA ALA A 90 4.05 -1.04 7.71
C ALA A 90 2.86 -1.11 8.70
N ILE A 91 2.09 -2.20 8.67
CA ILE A 91 0.98 -2.42 9.62
C ILE A 91 1.53 -2.58 11.04
N THR A 92 2.55 -3.42 11.23
CA THR A 92 3.21 -3.63 12.53
C THR A 92 3.72 -2.32 13.11
N SER A 93 4.51 -1.54 12.36
CA SER A 93 5.02 -0.24 12.82
C SER A 93 3.89 0.71 13.21
N SER A 94 2.78 0.69 12.48
CA SER A 94 1.61 1.51 12.80
C SER A 94 0.97 1.08 14.12
N LEU A 95 0.76 -0.23 14.33
CA LEU A 95 0.17 -0.79 15.54
C LEU A 95 1.03 -0.49 16.78
N PHE A 96 2.33 -0.80 16.73
CA PHE A 96 3.26 -0.48 17.82
C PHE A 96 3.42 1.03 18.04
N GLY A 97 3.29 1.84 16.99
CA GLY A 97 3.34 3.29 17.09
C GLY A 97 2.19 3.89 17.90
N VAL A 98 0.99 3.32 17.78
CA VAL A 98 -0.23 3.86 18.43
C VAL A 98 -0.61 3.16 19.72
N LEU A 99 -0.40 1.85 19.84
CA LEU A 99 -0.79 1.08 21.03
C LEU A 99 0.22 1.24 22.18
N ARG A 100 -0.29 1.19 23.41
CA ARG A 100 0.49 1.21 24.66
C ARG A 100 0.09 0.03 25.56
N PRO A 101 0.93 -0.35 26.54
CA PRO A 101 0.57 -1.39 27.51
C PRO A 101 -0.75 -1.07 28.21
N GLY A 102 -1.69 -2.01 28.15
CA GLY A 102 -3.05 -1.86 28.68
C GLY A 102 -4.12 -1.51 27.63
N ASP A 103 -3.72 -1.14 26.41
CA ASP A 103 -4.68 -0.92 25.30
C ASP A 103 -5.24 -2.24 24.77
N GLY A 104 -6.46 -2.17 24.22
CA GLY A 104 -7.09 -3.29 23.51
C GLY A 104 -7.06 -3.10 22.00
N LEU A 105 -6.68 -4.15 21.26
CA LEU A 105 -6.80 -4.22 19.80
C LEU A 105 -8.01 -5.08 19.42
N LEU A 106 -8.96 -4.51 18.67
CA LEU A 106 -10.15 -5.22 18.17
C LEU A 106 -10.14 -5.34 16.64
N SER A 107 -10.12 -6.58 16.13
CA SER A 107 -10.36 -6.84 14.70
C SER A 107 -11.85 -7.06 14.44
N VAL A 108 -12.47 -6.14 13.69
CA VAL A 108 -13.91 -6.20 13.37
C VAL A 108 -14.23 -6.98 12.09
N THR A 109 -13.21 -7.36 11.31
CA THR A 109 -13.33 -8.09 10.05
C THR A 109 -12.99 -9.59 10.19
N GLY A 110 -12.85 -10.08 11.43
CA GLY A 110 -12.51 -11.46 11.73
C GLY A 110 -11.03 -11.67 12.05
N ARG A 111 -10.56 -12.91 11.90
CA ARG A 111 -9.17 -13.27 12.21
C ARG A 111 -8.21 -12.57 11.22
N PRO A 112 -7.15 -11.89 11.70
CA PRO A 112 -6.18 -11.26 10.81
C PRO A 112 -5.43 -12.31 9.97
N TYR A 113 -4.84 -11.88 8.85
CA TYR A 113 -4.05 -12.78 8.00
C TYR A 113 -2.78 -13.26 8.72
N GLU A 114 -2.29 -14.42 8.33
CA GLU A 114 -1.31 -15.23 9.07
C GLU A 114 -0.12 -14.45 9.65
N SER A 115 0.55 -13.60 8.87
CA SER A 115 1.76 -12.93 9.35
C SER A 115 1.48 -11.92 10.48
N LEU A 116 0.26 -11.39 10.57
CA LEU A 116 -0.12 -10.50 11.68
C LEU A 116 -0.38 -11.26 12.98
N GLU A 117 -0.63 -12.57 12.93
CA GLU A 117 -0.85 -13.36 14.14
C GLU A 117 0.41 -13.38 15.03
N GLU A 118 1.60 -13.48 14.43
CA GLU A 118 2.87 -13.41 15.17
C GLU A 118 3.15 -12.01 15.71
N VAL A 119 2.76 -10.97 14.97
CA VAL A 119 2.87 -9.57 15.40
C VAL A 119 1.99 -9.30 16.62
N ILE A 120 0.76 -9.82 16.59
CA ILE A 120 -0.20 -9.64 17.67
C ILE A 120 0.16 -10.52 18.88
N GLY A 121 0.77 -11.68 18.66
CA GLY A 121 1.07 -12.65 19.71
C GLY A 121 0.04 -13.78 19.83
N LEU A 122 -0.77 -14.00 18.78
CA LEU A 122 -1.68 -15.14 18.69
C LEU A 122 -0.93 -16.44 18.34
N ARG A 123 0.29 -16.32 17.82
CA ARG A 123 1.17 -17.43 17.43
C ARG A 123 2.64 -17.07 17.68
N GLY A 124 3.43 -18.03 18.15
CA GLY A 124 4.85 -17.82 18.47
C GLY A 124 5.03 -17.11 19.80
N ASN A 125 6.21 -17.26 20.42
CA ASN A 125 6.53 -16.70 21.75
C ASN A 125 7.92 -16.02 21.72
N GLY A 126 8.11 -14.98 22.53
CA GLY A 126 9.41 -14.38 22.82
C GLY A 126 10.00 -13.53 21.70
N LYS A 127 9.15 -12.84 20.93
CA LYS A 127 9.57 -12.03 19.76
C LYS A 127 9.24 -10.54 19.90
N GLY A 128 8.73 -10.08 21.04
CA GLY A 128 8.27 -8.71 21.24
C GLY A 128 6.93 -8.46 20.52
N SER A 129 5.96 -9.34 20.73
CA SER A 129 4.61 -9.21 20.14
C SER A 129 3.76 -8.17 20.89
N LEU A 130 2.62 -7.75 20.34
CA LEU A 130 1.75 -6.75 20.97
C LEU A 130 1.15 -7.20 22.32
N ILE A 131 1.01 -8.50 22.55
CA ILE A 131 0.51 -9.07 23.82
C ILE A 131 1.58 -9.11 24.92
N GLU A 132 2.87 -9.07 24.54
CA GLU A 132 4.01 -9.09 25.47
C GLU A 132 4.32 -7.69 26.01
#